data_AF-A0A7V9VAK8-F1
#
_entry.id   AF-A0A7V9VAK8-F1
#
_cell.length_a   1.000
_cell.length_b   1.000
_cell.length_c   1.000
_cell.angle_alpha   90.00
_cell.angle_beta   90.00
_cell.angle_gamma   90.00
#
_symmetry.space_group_name_H-M   'P 1'
#
loop_
_entity.id
_entity.type
_entity.pdbx_description
1 polymer ?
#
loop_
_entity_poly.entity_id
_entity_poly.type
_entity_poly.pdbx_seq_one_letter_code
_entity_poly.pdbx_strand_id
1 'polypeptide(L)'
;MASWFGGARTGESGEAGSTRRPVGWIPVLVACVVACSSVAHPFTVSAQDDGGDFAGEYTVTISSGDLPISLGLSSTLTGAWRIAFGDDGEYAAARQDVGTAVTGTYEVSGDEVTITDEAGLLSCSNLQPDGNTAPTATYAWEKSGDLLRLEPVADVCRLRRALLSTNPLSPFVPCLTTPLQLAADEGTDRNGETPSAGGAGAGPNDLGDLLEEDSPEGTPGATPEASPEAATPATAPTEPAGPTEPAEIGTADDPEDAITDVLAQLTACWATGDPTLVLPLFSDGFIDEATGNGAVSLDELADEFRQLQTTPITWELAGEVEVDDDEASAIIAVTLADEELLQTFLFELGDDGWRLGNFGE
;
A
#
# COMPACT_ATOMS: atom_id res chain seq x y z
N MET A 1 -7.20 -6.32 16.59
CA MET A 1 -7.73 -5.77 15.32
C MET A 1 -9.23 -6.02 15.17
N ALA A 2 -9.74 -7.26 15.11
CA ALA A 2 -11.20 -7.51 15.15
C ALA A 2 -11.90 -7.02 16.43
N SER A 3 -11.19 -6.82 17.54
CA SER A 3 -11.72 -6.20 18.76
C SER A 3 -11.84 -4.67 18.67
N TRP A 4 -11.10 -4.03 17.76
CA TRP A 4 -11.12 -2.59 17.51
C TRP A 4 -12.27 -2.23 16.56
N PHE A 5 -12.46 -3.03 15.50
CA PHE A 5 -13.59 -2.87 14.57
C PHE A 5 -14.88 -3.58 15.03
N GLY A 6 -14.80 -4.58 15.90
CA GLY A 6 -15.95 -5.38 16.36
C GLY A 6 -16.58 -4.93 17.68
N GLY A 7 -16.29 -3.71 18.12
CA GLY A 7 -16.66 -3.17 19.42
C GLY A 7 -18.09 -2.63 19.53
N ALA A 8 -19.09 -3.23 18.86
CA ALA A 8 -20.49 -2.92 19.16
C ALA A 8 -20.79 -3.38 20.61
N ARG A 9 -20.71 -2.45 21.56
CA ARG A 9 -21.15 -2.66 22.95
C ARG A 9 -22.63 -3.02 22.92
N THR A 10 -22.95 -4.31 22.96
CA THR A 10 -24.26 -4.75 23.43
C THR A 10 -24.37 -4.33 24.89
N GLY A 11 -25.02 -3.19 25.15
CA GLY A 11 -25.39 -2.75 26.48
C GLY A 11 -26.27 -3.81 27.13
N GLU A 12 -25.67 -4.63 27.99
CA GLU A 12 -26.38 -5.56 28.86
C GLU A 12 -27.16 -4.74 29.89
N SER A 13 -28.39 -4.37 29.55
CA SER A 13 -29.36 -3.81 30.47
C SER A 13 -29.80 -4.92 31.43
N GLY A 14 -29.20 -4.91 32.61
CA GLY A 14 -29.60 -5.76 33.73
C GLY A 14 -30.99 -5.36 34.24
N GLU A 15 -32.05 -5.99 33.71
CA GLU A 15 -33.39 -5.94 34.28
C GLU A 15 -33.85 -7.34 34.72
N ALA A 16 -33.72 -7.61 36.02
CA ALA A 16 -34.23 -8.82 36.65
C ALA A 16 -35.74 -8.69 36.91
N GLY A 17 -36.57 -9.33 36.08
CA GLY A 17 -38.03 -9.17 36.13
C GLY A 17 -38.86 -10.35 35.57
N SER A 18 -38.57 -11.57 36.03
CA SER A 18 -39.39 -12.79 36.05
C SER A 18 -40.85 -12.81 35.51
N THR A 19 -41.10 -13.82 34.65
CA THR A 19 -42.30 -14.69 34.50
C THR A 19 -43.51 -14.31 33.60
N ARG A 20 -43.60 -14.92 32.40
CA ARG A 20 -44.48 -16.09 32.03
C ARG A 20 -44.56 -16.27 30.49
N ARG A 21 -44.48 -17.53 30.05
CA ARG A 21 -44.66 -18.08 28.68
C ARG A 21 -46.15 -17.97 28.21
N PRO A 22 -46.61 -18.44 27.01
CA PRO A 22 -45.95 -19.18 25.91
C PRO A 22 -46.44 -18.82 24.45
N VAL A 23 -46.01 -19.64 23.49
CA VAL A 23 -46.68 -19.99 22.21
C VAL A 23 -46.20 -19.29 20.94
N GLY A 24 -45.29 -19.98 20.24
CA GLY A 24 -45.45 -20.35 18.83
C GLY A 24 -45.18 -19.30 17.77
N TRP A 25 -44.14 -19.53 16.96
CA TRP A 25 -44.26 -19.63 15.50
C TRP A 25 -43.05 -20.33 14.88
N ILE A 26 -43.32 -21.08 13.82
CA ILE A 26 -42.48 -22.02 13.06
C ILE A 26 -41.89 -21.27 11.83
N PRO A 27 -40.81 -21.75 11.20
CA PRO A 27 -39.75 -20.97 10.58
C PRO A 27 -40.03 -20.63 9.11
N VAL A 28 -39.27 -19.67 8.56
CA VAL A 28 -39.15 -19.50 7.11
C VAL A 28 -37.67 -19.64 6.72
N LEU A 29 -37.38 -20.80 6.16
CA LEU A 29 -36.26 -21.06 5.26
C LEU A 29 -36.38 -20.12 4.05
N VAL A 30 -35.39 -19.26 3.84
CA VAL A 30 -35.16 -18.63 2.53
C VAL A 30 -33.88 -19.22 1.97
N ALA A 31 -34.05 -20.21 1.10
CA ALA A 31 -33.01 -20.70 0.23
C ALA A 31 -32.93 -19.77 -0.99
N CYS A 32 -31.95 -18.87 -1.01
CA CYS A 32 -31.55 -18.17 -2.23
C CYS A 32 -30.58 -19.06 -3.00
N VAL A 33 -31.13 -19.85 -3.94
CA VAL A 33 -30.35 -20.43 -5.04
C VAL A 33 -30.12 -19.32 -6.04
N VAL A 34 -29.01 -18.59 -5.91
CA VAL A 34 -28.52 -17.70 -6.97
C VAL A 34 -27.79 -18.57 -7.99
N ALA A 35 -28.48 -18.88 -9.08
CA ALA A 35 -27.86 -19.41 -10.26
C ALA A 35 -27.09 -18.27 -10.95
N CYS A 36 -25.79 -18.14 -10.64
CA CYS A 36 -24.88 -17.31 -11.42
C CYS A 36 -24.75 -17.91 -12.82
N SER A 37 -25.58 -17.43 -13.75
CA SER A 37 -25.36 -17.62 -15.18
C SER A 37 -24.25 -16.65 -15.57
N SER A 38 -23.05 -17.17 -15.79
CA SER A 38 -21.93 -16.41 -16.34
C SER A 38 -22.26 -16.01 -17.79
N VAL A 39 -22.94 -14.87 -17.96
CA VAL A 39 -23.09 -14.25 -19.28
C VAL A 39 -21.74 -13.64 -19.63
N ALA A 40 -20.98 -14.30 -20.51
CA ALA A 40 -19.86 -13.68 -21.18
C ALA A 40 -20.40 -12.52 -22.02
N HIS A 41 -20.21 -11.29 -21.55
CA HIS A 41 -20.58 -10.10 -22.30
C HIS A 41 -19.55 -9.92 -23.42
N PRO A 42 -19.94 -9.85 -24.70
CA PRO A 42 -19.03 -9.41 -25.75
C PRO A 42 -18.64 -7.96 -25.46
N PHE A 43 -17.39 -7.74 -25.06
CA PHE A 43 -16.84 -6.39 -24.91
C PHE A 43 -16.93 -5.69 -26.26
N THR A 44 -17.70 -4.61 -26.30
CA THR A 44 -17.79 -3.74 -27.46
C THR A 44 -16.70 -2.70 -27.28
N VAL A 45 -15.57 -2.89 -27.97
CA VAL A 45 -14.48 -1.91 -28.02
C VAL A 45 -15.07 -0.61 -28.59
N SER A 46 -15.29 0.37 -27.72
CA SER A 46 -15.62 1.72 -28.13
C SER A 46 -14.30 2.38 -28.49
N ALA A 47 -14.22 2.98 -29.68
CA ALA A 47 -13.07 3.78 -30.06
C ALA A 47 -12.86 4.86 -28.98
N GLN A 48 -11.77 4.72 -28.22
CA GLN A 48 -11.35 5.74 -27.26
C GLN A 48 -10.99 6.99 -28.06
N ASP A 49 -11.44 8.15 -27.56
CA ASP A 49 -11.03 9.44 -28.11
C ASP A 49 -9.50 9.52 -28.03
N ASP A 50 -8.83 9.90 -29.13
CA ASP A 50 -7.38 9.76 -29.38
C ASP A 50 -6.45 10.59 -28.44
N GLY A 51 -6.95 11.01 -27.27
CA GLY A 51 -6.24 11.83 -26.29
C GLY A 51 -6.35 11.34 -24.84
N GLY A 52 -6.75 10.08 -24.61
CA GLY A 52 -6.67 9.49 -23.27
C GLY A 52 -5.21 9.36 -22.86
N ASP A 53 -4.77 10.19 -21.91
CA ASP A 53 -3.40 10.16 -21.43
C ASP A 53 -3.14 8.84 -20.67
N PHE A 54 -2.34 7.96 -21.28
CA PHE A 54 -1.86 6.73 -20.67
C PHE A 54 -0.80 7.03 -19.61
N ALA A 55 0.01 8.08 -19.82
CA ALA A 55 1.04 8.48 -18.88
C ALA A 55 0.39 8.88 -17.55
N GLY A 56 1.17 8.74 -16.47
CA GLY A 56 0.73 9.02 -15.11
C GLY A 56 1.36 8.11 -14.08
N GLU A 57 1.14 8.46 -12.81
CA GLU A 57 1.42 7.59 -11.68
C GLU A 57 0.14 6.92 -11.21
N TYR A 58 0.21 5.61 -11.08
CA TYR A 58 -0.89 4.77 -10.66
C TYR A 58 -0.50 3.95 -9.44
N THR A 59 -1.49 3.45 -8.72
CA THR A 59 -1.32 2.54 -7.61
C THR A 59 -2.14 1.27 -7.80
N VAL A 60 -1.63 0.18 -7.26
CA VAL A 60 -2.33 -1.09 -7.19
C VAL A 60 -1.95 -1.81 -5.90
N THR A 61 -2.95 -2.36 -5.21
CA THR A 61 -2.72 -3.28 -4.10
C THR A 61 -2.80 -4.70 -4.65
N ILE A 62 -1.76 -5.48 -4.35
CA ILE A 62 -1.71 -6.90 -4.67
C ILE A 62 -1.82 -7.64 -3.36
N SER A 63 -2.78 -8.54 -3.27
CA SER A 63 -2.98 -9.37 -2.10
C SER A 63 -2.44 -10.78 -2.28
N SER A 64 -2.61 -11.60 -1.25
CA SER A 64 -2.26 -13.02 -1.35
C SER A 64 -3.27 -13.81 -2.20
N GLY A 65 -4.55 -13.42 -2.18
CA GLY A 65 -5.62 -14.04 -2.97
C GLY A 65 -5.50 -13.76 -4.47
N ASP A 66 -4.93 -12.61 -4.81
CA ASP A 66 -4.63 -12.17 -6.19
C ASP A 66 -3.60 -13.06 -6.91
N LEU A 67 -2.75 -13.73 -6.14
CA LEU A 67 -1.58 -14.41 -6.67
C LEU A 67 -1.84 -15.91 -6.83
N PRO A 68 -1.54 -16.50 -8.01
CA PRO A 68 -1.68 -17.94 -8.17
C PRO A 68 -0.69 -18.65 -7.24
N ILE A 69 -1.15 -19.69 -6.53
CA ILE A 69 -0.35 -20.48 -5.57
C ILE A 69 0.98 -21.00 -6.17
N SER A 70 1.05 -21.16 -7.49
CA SER A 70 2.26 -21.57 -8.21
C SER A 70 3.37 -20.51 -8.30
N LEU A 71 3.09 -19.26 -7.90
CA LEU A 71 4.04 -18.15 -7.95
C LEU A 71 4.85 -18.13 -6.65
N GLY A 72 6.05 -18.71 -6.68
CA GLY A 72 6.93 -18.89 -5.51
C GLY A 72 7.51 -17.59 -4.89
N LEU A 73 7.01 -16.43 -5.32
CA LEU A 73 7.41 -15.08 -4.89
C LEU A 73 6.21 -14.28 -4.39
N SER A 74 5.15 -14.95 -3.89
CA SER A 74 3.89 -14.29 -3.54
C SER A 74 4.07 -13.20 -2.49
N SER A 75 4.85 -13.45 -1.43
CA SER A 75 5.13 -12.46 -0.38
C SER A 75 5.94 -11.25 -0.88
N THR A 76 6.69 -11.39 -1.97
CA THR A 76 7.42 -10.27 -2.58
C THR A 76 6.50 -9.38 -3.41
N LEU A 77 5.41 -9.93 -3.94
CA LEU A 77 4.43 -9.19 -4.71
C LEU A 77 3.28 -8.63 -3.87
N THR A 78 2.96 -9.25 -2.73
CA THR A 78 1.93 -8.73 -1.83
C THR A 78 2.32 -7.36 -1.29
N GLY A 79 1.42 -6.38 -1.39
CA GLY A 79 1.61 -5.01 -0.91
C GLY A 79 1.02 -3.95 -1.84
N ALA A 80 1.16 -2.69 -1.44
CA ALA A 80 0.82 -1.53 -2.27
C ALA A 80 1.98 -1.18 -3.21
N TRP A 81 1.65 -0.96 -4.47
CA TRP A 81 2.59 -0.65 -5.54
C TRP A 81 2.28 0.72 -6.13
N ARG A 82 3.33 1.44 -6.52
CA ARG A 82 3.28 2.61 -7.40
C ARG A 82 3.82 2.21 -8.77
N ILE A 83 3.04 2.44 -9.81
CA ILE A 83 3.37 2.18 -11.21
C ILE A 83 3.42 3.54 -11.92
N ALA A 84 4.58 3.94 -12.42
CA ALA A 84 4.76 5.19 -13.14
C ALA A 84 5.00 4.92 -14.62
N PHE A 85 4.26 5.65 -15.46
CA PHE A 85 4.44 5.75 -16.90
C PHE A 85 4.74 7.21 -17.22
N GLY A 86 6.01 7.56 -17.41
CA GLY A 86 6.46 8.92 -17.67
C GLY A 86 6.25 9.37 -19.11
N ASP A 87 6.01 10.66 -19.33
CA ASP A 87 5.78 11.25 -20.66
C ASP A 87 6.91 11.02 -21.67
N ASP A 88 8.12 10.69 -21.18
CA ASP A 88 9.31 10.37 -21.97
C ASP A 88 9.42 8.90 -22.36
N GLY A 89 8.44 8.08 -21.99
CA GLY A 89 8.42 6.64 -22.23
C GLY A 89 9.13 5.83 -21.15
N GLU A 90 9.51 6.44 -20.01
CA GLU A 90 10.06 5.69 -18.87
C GLU A 90 8.97 4.96 -18.10
N TYR A 91 9.27 3.73 -17.66
CA TYR A 91 8.41 2.89 -16.82
C TYR A 91 9.12 2.56 -15.51
N ALA A 92 8.40 2.68 -14.39
CA ALA A 92 8.89 2.23 -13.11
C ALA A 92 7.79 1.57 -12.28
N ALA A 93 8.15 0.50 -11.57
CA ALA A 93 7.31 -0.09 -10.54
C ALA A 93 8.06 -0.11 -9.21
N ALA A 94 7.43 0.46 -8.18
CA ALA A 94 7.95 0.54 -6.83
C ALA A 94 6.94 -0.02 -5.83
N ARG A 95 7.40 -0.82 -4.87
CA ARG A 95 6.57 -1.20 -3.73
C ARG A 95 6.70 -0.14 -2.66
N GLN A 96 5.60 0.34 -2.07
CA GLN A 96 5.64 1.54 -1.23
C GLN A 96 6.56 1.39 0.01
N ASP A 97 6.70 0.18 0.54
CA ASP A 97 7.54 -0.17 1.70
C ASP A 97 9.01 -0.52 1.35
N VAL A 98 9.33 -0.75 0.07
CA VAL A 98 10.67 -1.19 -0.38
C VAL A 98 11.34 -0.20 -1.32
N GLY A 99 10.56 0.56 -2.08
CA GLY A 99 11.02 1.42 -3.17
C GLY A 99 11.01 0.71 -4.53
N THR A 100 11.79 1.26 -5.47
CA THR A 100 11.81 0.82 -6.87
C THR A 100 12.28 -0.62 -7.02
N ALA A 101 11.42 -1.47 -7.60
CA ALA A 101 11.68 -2.89 -7.80
C ALA A 101 11.93 -3.25 -9.27
N VAL A 102 11.37 -2.46 -10.20
CA VAL A 102 11.53 -2.61 -11.66
C VAL A 102 11.62 -1.23 -12.30
N THR A 103 12.50 -1.08 -13.29
CA THR A 103 12.55 0.07 -14.20
C THR A 103 12.67 -0.42 -15.64
N GLY A 104 12.21 0.38 -16.58
CA GLY A 104 12.26 0.07 -18.00
C GLY A 104 11.67 1.16 -18.86
N THR A 105 11.18 0.78 -20.04
CA THR A 105 10.59 1.68 -21.03
C THR A 105 9.23 1.17 -21.48
N TYR A 106 8.38 2.08 -21.98
CA TYR A 106 7.12 1.72 -22.60
C TYR A 106 6.84 2.52 -23.88
N GLU A 107 6.02 1.95 -24.76
CA GLU A 107 5.54 2.59 -25.99
C GLU A 107 4.05 2.30 -26.16
N VAL A 108 3.25 3.33 -26.44
CA VAL A 108 1.80 3.20 -26.69
C VAL A 108 1.53 3.25 -28.19
N SER A 109 0.74 2.29 -28.70
CA SER A 109 0.31 2.22 -30.09
C SER A 109 -1.18 1.89 -30.16
N GLY A 110 -2.01 2.92 -30.30
CA GLY A 110 -3.47 2.75 -30.25
C GLY A 110 -3.91 2.26 -28.87
N ASP A 111 -4.66 1.16 -28.85
CA ASP A 111 -5.17 0.49 -27.65
C ASP A 111 -4.18 -0.52 -27.04
N GLU A 112 -2.93 -0.56 -27.52
CA GLU A 112 -1.88 -1.41 -26.98
C GLU A 112 -0.74 -0.59 -26.37
N VAL A 113 -0.19 -1.09 -25.26
CA VAL A 113 1.06 -0.62 -24.66
C VAL A 113 2.08 -1.76 -24.65
N THR A 114 3.29 -1.46 -25.08
CA THR A 114 4.43 -2.37 -25.03
C THR A 114 5.39 -1.92 -23.94
N ILE A 115 5.68 -2.79 -22.97
CA ILE A 115 6.54 -2.52 -21.80
C ILE A 115 7.77 -3.41 -21.87
N THR A 116 8.95 -2.83 -21.67
CA THR A 116 10.25 -3.53 -21.66
C THR A 116 10.92 -3.33 -20.31
N ASP A 117 11.15 -4.42 -19.57
CA ASP A 117 11.83 -4.34 -18.26
C ASP A 117 13.34 -4.34 -18.45
N GLU A 118 14.03 -3.33 -17.96
CA GLU A 118 15.48 -3.17 -18.17
C GLU A 118 16.29 -3.52 -16.93
N ALA A 119 15.81 -3.12 -15.74
CA ALA A 119 16.54 -3.32 -14.49
C ALA A 119 15.61 -3.48 -13.27
N GLY A 120 16.21 -3.82 -12.14
CA GLY A 120 15.53 -4.00 -10.85
C GLY A 120 15.49 -5.45 -10.39
N LEU A 121 15.31 -5.66 -9.08
CA LEU A 121 15.32 -6.99 -8.45
C LEU A 121 14.22 -7.89 -9.02
N LEU A 122 13.06 -7.32 -9.33
CA LEU A 122 11.91 -8.04 -9.87
C LEU A 122 11.79 -7.93 -11.39
N SER A 123 12.78 -7.33 -12.05
CA SER A 123 12.82 -7.32 -13.51
C SER A 123 12.74 -8.73 -14.05
N CYS A 124 11.89 -8.93 -15.05
CA CYS A 124 11.77 -10.20 -15.73
C CYS A 124 13.09 -10.65 -16.39
N SER A 125 14.05 -9.74 -16.60
CA SER A 125 15.39 -10.03 -17.13
C SER A 125 16.14 -11.02 -16.25
N ASN A 126 15.95 -10.95 -14.92
CA ASN A 126 16.58 -11.83 -13.95
C ASN A 126 16.07 -13.28 -14.02
N LEU A 127 14.95 -13.50 -14.71
CA LEU A 127 14.32 -14.81 -14.89
C LEU A 127 14.65 -15.44 -16.24
N GLN A 128 15.29 -14.70 -17.16
CA GLN A 128 15.70 -15.23 -18.45
C GLN A 128 17.10 -15.88 -18.38
N PRO A 129 17.29 -17.07 -18.97
CA PRO A 129 18.56 -17.81 -18.88
C PRO A 129 19.66 -17.23 -19.77
N ASP A 130 19.30 -16.47 -20.80
CA ASP A 130 20.20 -15.93 -21.81
C ASP A 130 20.63 -14.48 -21.56
N GLY A 131 19.92 -13.73 -20.70
CA GLY A 131 20.33 -12.43 -20.15
C GLY A 131 20.65 -11.31 -21.15
N ASN A 132 20.43 -11.54 -22.45
CA ASN A 132 20.91 -10.68 -23.53
C ASN A 132 19.80 -9.86 -24.19
N THR A 133 18.54 -10.02 -23.78
CA THR A 133 17.43 -9.24 -24.31
C THR A 133 16.48 -8.90 -23.17
N ALA A 134 16.21 -7.60 -23.01
CA ALA A 134 15.22 -7.14 -22.06
C ALA A 134 13.84 -7.76 -22.41
N PRO A 135 13.16 -8.43 -21.47
CA PRO A 135 11.85 -9.00 -21.70
C PRO A 135 10.83 -7.91 -21.98
N THR A 136 10.24 -7.98 -23.16
CA THR A 136 9.13 -7.13 -23.58
C THR A 136 7.79 -7.84 -23.35
N ALA A 137 6.74 -7.08 -23.10
CA ALA A 137 5.36 -7.52 -23.12
C ALA A 137 4.46 -6.49 -23.78
N THR A 138 3.33 -6.96 -24.30
CA THR A 138 2.28 -6.13 -24.87
C THR A 138 0.98 -6.36 -24.10
N TYR A 139 0.30 -5.26 -23.78
CA TYR A 139 -0.97 -5.22 -23.08
C TYR A 139 -1.96 -4.40 -23.90
N ALA A 140 -3.20 -4.86 -23.98
CA ALA A 140 -4.31 -4.00 -24.35
C ALA A 140 -4.63 -3.13 -23.13
N TRP A 141 -4.89 -1.84 -23.32
CA TRP A 141 -5.19 -0.94 -22.22
C TRP A 141 -6.54 -0.26 -22.38
N GLU A 142 -7.22 -0.04 -21.26
CA GLU A 142 -8.49 0.67 -21.21
C GLU A 142 -8.49 1.62 -20.02
N LYS A 143 -8.89 2.87 -20.25
CA LYS A 143 -9.12 3.84 -19.17
C LYS A 143 -10.62 4.08 -19.00
N SER A 144 -11.13 3.91 -17.77
CA SER A 144 -12.52 4.14 -17.41
C SER A 144 -12.58 5.06 -16.19
N GLY A 145 -12.89 6.33 -16.42
CA GLY A 145 -12.66 7.37 -15.41
C GLY A 145 -11.16 7.50 -15.18
N ASP A 146 -10.72 7.37 -13.93
CA ASP A 146 -9.32 7.44 -13.55
C ASP A 146 -8.64 6.07 -13.41
N LEU A 147 -9.39 4.98 -13.60
CA LEU A 147 -8.87 3.62 -13.53
C LEU A 147 -8.23 3.22 -14.86
N LEU A 148 -6.98 2.75 -14.81
CA LEU A 148 -6.26 2.15 -15.92
C LEU A 148 -6.29 0.62 -15.79
N ARG A 149 -6.82 -0.06 -16.79
CA ARG A 149 -6.82 -1.52 -16.87
C ARG A 149 -5.86 -1.99 -17.95
N LEU A 150 -5.00 -2.95 -17.62
CA LEU A 150 -4.08 -3.58 -18.57
C LEU A 150 -4.40 -5.07 -18.72
N GLU A 151 -4.84 -5.48 -19.91
CA GLU A 151 -5.10 -6.88 -20.24
C GLU A 151 -3.92 -7.46 -21.04
N PRO A 152 -3.31 -8.59 -20.62
CA PRO A 152 -2.12 -9.09 -21.27
C PRO A 152 -2.43 -9.67 -22.65
N VAL A 153 -1.86 -9.09 -23.70
CA VAL A 153 -1.92 -9.61 -25.08
C VAL A 153 -0.79 -10.60 -25.31
N ALA A 154 0.44 -10.22 -24.94
CA ALA A 154 1.63 -11.06 -25.03
C ALA A 154 2.57 -10.77 -23.86
N ASP A 155 2.53 -11.60 -22.81
CA ASP A 155 3.52 -11.55 -21.73
C ASP A 155 3.81 -12.94 -21.18
N VAL A 156 5.09 -13.32 -21.24
CA VAL A 156 5.62 -14.58 -20.70
C VAL A 156 6.07 -14.45 -19.24
N CYS A 157 6.25 -13.23 -18.76
CA CYS A 157 6.67 -12.96 -17.40
C CYS A 157 5.48 -12.98 -16.45
N ARG A 158 5.42 -14.03 -15.62
CA ARG A 158 4.34 -14.19 -14.63
C ARG A 158 4.35 -13.09 -13.56
N LEU A 159 5.53 -12.54 -13.24
CA LEU A 159 5.66 -11.49 -12.24
C LEU A 159 5.02 -10.19 -12.71
N ARG A 160 5.42 -9.70 -13.90
CA ARG A 160 4.87 -8.47 -14.48
C ARG A 160 3.36 -8.58 -14.72
N ARG A 161 2.87 -9.72 -15.23
CA ARG A 161 1.43 -9.97 -15.36
C ARG A 161 0.67 -9.88 -14.04
N ALA A 162 1.21 -10.47 -12.98
CA ALA A 162 0.57 -10.41 -11.67
C ALA A 162 0.50 -8.97 -11.15
N LEU A 163 1.53 -8.17 -11.42
CA LEU A 163 1.58 -6.77 -10.99
C LEU A 163 0.64 -5.86 -11.79
N LEU A 164 0.66 -5.97 -13.13
CA LEU A 164 0.02 -4.99 -14.01
C LEU A 164 -1.41 -5.36 -14.42
N SER A 165 -1.83 -6.62 -14.29
CA SER A 165 -3.10 -7.10 -14.85
C SER A 165 -4.04 -7.78 -13.87
N THR A 166 -3.65 -7.92 -12.60
CA THR A 166 -4.54 -8.58 -11.63
C THR A 166 -5.69 -7.67 -11.24
N ASN A 167 -5.39 -6.41 -10.97
CA ASN A 167 -6.35 -5.38 -10.59
C ASN A 167 -6.22 -4.17 -11.51
N PRO A 168 -7.30 -3.39 -11.72
CA PRO A 168 -7.19 -2.05 -12.28
C PRO A 168 -6.24 -1.19 -11.45
N LEU A 169 -5.50 -0.31 -12.11
CA LEU A 169 -4.60 0.65 -11.50
C LEU A 169 -5.37 1.94 -11.26
N SER A 170 -5.45 2.38 -10.01
CA SER A 170 -6.04 3.67 -9.63
C SER A 170 -5.00 4.78 -9.68
N PRO A 171 -5.36 6.07 -9.71
CA PRO A 171 -4.38 7.14 -9.58
C PRO A 171 -3.55 7.00 -8.31
N PHE A 172 -2.24 7.26 -8.40
CA PHE A 172 -1.39 7.31 -7.22
C PHE A 172 -1.65 8.60 -6.45
N VAL A 173 -1.91 8.46 -5.16
CA VAL A 173 -2.00 9.57 -4.22
C VAL A 173 -0.77 9.49 -3.30
N PRO A 174 0.14 10.49 -3.31
CA PRO A 174 1.24 10.52 -2.36
C PRO A 174 0.72 10.81 -0.95
N CYS A 175 1.35 10.24 0.07
CA CYS A 175 1.15 10.66 1.45
C CYS A 175 1.77 12.06 1.65
N LEU A 176 0.92 13.06 1.85
CA LEU A 176 1.32 14.47 2.02
C LEU A 176 1.21 14.95 3.47
N THR A 177 0.76 14.08 4.38
CA THR A 177 0.59 14.43 5.79
C THR A 177 1.91 14.84 6.42
N THR A 178 1.91 15.92 7.20
CA THR A 178 3.07 16.31 7.99
C THR A 178 3.24 15.32 9.15
N PRO A 179 4.44 14.73 9.35
CA PRO A 179 4.68 13.82 10.46
C PRO A 179 4.34 14.44 11.82
N LEU A 180 3.55 13.72 12.60
CA LEU A 180 3.29 14.04 13.99
C LEU A 180 4.59 13.96 14.80
N GLN A 181 4.91 15.03 15.51
CA GLN A 181 6.04 15.03 16.44
C GLN A 181 5.64 14.23 17.68
N LEU A 182 6.00 12.95 17.71
CA LEU A 182 5.95 12.16 18.93
C LEU A 182 6.93 12.75 19.95
N ALA A 183 6.61 12.63 21.23
CA ALA A 183 7.49 13.14 22.28
C ALA A 183 8.85 12.44 22.10
N ALA A 184 9.84 13.18 21.57
CA ALA A 184 11.19 12.66 21.43
C ALA A 184 11.59 12.23 22.83
N ASP A 185 11.61 10.91 23.07
CA ASP A 185 11.92 10.27 24.34
C ASP A 185 13.06 11.07 24.92
N GLU A 186 12.76 11.96 25.87
CA GLU A 186 13.69 12.99 26.33
C GLU A 186 14.71 12.18 27.08
N GLY A 187 15.73 11.76 26.31
CA GLY A 187 16.56 10.62 26.61
C GLY A 187 17.00 10.81 28.02
N THR A 188 16.38 10.05 28.93
CA THR A 188 16.72 10.16 30.33
C THR A 188 18.16 9.71 30.33
N ASP A 189 19.08 10.66 30.46
CA ASP A 189 20.52 10.48 30.57
C ASP A 189 20.77 9.60 31.81
N ARG A 190 20.49 8.30 31.71
CA ARG A 190 20.86 7.28 32.69
C ARG A 190 22.37 7.02 32.67
N ASN A 191 23.12 7.78 31.88
CA ASN A 191 24.58 7.81 31.90
C ASN A 191 25.16 8.71 33.01
N GLY A 192 24.34 9.20 33.95
CA GLY A 192 24.82 9.80 35.20
C GLY A 192 25.46 8.80 36.20
N GLU A 193 25.44 7.50 35.94
CA GLU A 193 26.19 6.52 36.73
C GLU A 193 27.60 6.35 36.15
N THR A 194 28.54 7.08 36.75
CA THR A 194 29.97 6.88 36.53
C THR A 194 30.32 5.40 36.76
N PRO A 195 30.96 4.68 35.82
CA PRO A 195 31.45 3.34 36.07
C PRO A 195 32.46 3.40 37.21
N SER A 196 32.07 2.92 38.39
CA SER A 196 32.99 2.75 39.50
C SER A 196 34.03 1.70 39.09
N ALA A 197 35.24 2.17 38.79
CA ALA A 197 36.41 1.33 38.58
C ALA A 197 36.68 0.50 39.84
N GLY A 198 36.42 -0.80 39.79
CA GLY A 198 36.78 -1.70 40.88
C GLY A 198 36.41 -3.14 40.63
N GLY A 199 37.36 -3.95 40.13
CA GLY A 199 37.21 -5.40 40.14
C GLY A 199 38.08 -6.15 39.15
N ALA A 200 39.40 -6.09 39.32
CA ALA A 200 40.30 -7.04 38.68
C ALA A 200 40.03 -8.45 39.24
N GLY A 201 39.59 -9.37 38.38
CA GLY A 201 39.43 -10.78 38.68
C GLY A 201 39.83 -11.61 37.47
N ALA A 202 41.05 -12.13 37.51
CA ALA A 202 41.65 -12.96 36.47
C ALA A 202 40.96 -14.32 36.34
N GLY A 203 40.86 -14.82 35.10
CA GLY A 203 40.51 -16.20 34.79
C GLY A 203 40.85 -16.52 33.33
N PRO A 204 41.88 -17.36 33.05
CA PRO A 204 42.26 -17.75 31.70
C PRO A 204 41.56 -19.05 31.33
N ASN A 205 40.84 -19.07 30.21
CA ASN A 205 40.57 -20.25 29.38
C ASN A 205 40.35 -19.69 27.96
N ASP A 206 41.28 -19.87 27.03
CA ASP A 206 41.57 -21.14 26.34
C ASP A 206 40.43 -21.49 25.37
N LEU A 207 40.79 -21.48 24.08
CA LEU A 207 40.14 -21.94 22.84
C LEU A 207 40.76 -21.03 21.74
N GLY A 208 41.95 -21.34 21.20
CA GLY A 208 42.20 -22.58 20.46
C GLY A 208 41.42 -22.46 19.14
N ASP A 209 42.02 -21.87 18.11
CA ASP A 209 42.74 -22.61 17.07
C ASP A 209 41.75 -23.22 16.07
N LEU A 210 42.16 -23.33 14.81
CA LEU A 210 41.43 -23.81 13.64
C LEU A 210 40.53 -22.76 12.95
N LEU A 211 41.07 -22.12 11.90
CA LEU A 211 40.80 -22.58 10.54
C LEU A 211 41.81 -21.94 9.58
N GLU A 212 42.65 -22.83 9.06
CA GLU A 212 43.75 -22.63 8.14
C GLU A 212 43.31 -22.06 6.79
N GLU A 213 44.19 -21.19 6.31
CA GLU A 213 44.28 -20.62 4.99
C GLU A 213 44.68 -21.70 3.99
N ASP A 214 43.83 -22.02 3.01
CA ASP A 214 44.24 -22.80 1.83
C ASP A 214 43.87 -22.01 0.56
N SER A 215 44.84 -21.24 0.08
CA SER A 215 44.84 -20.58 -1.23
C SER A 215 45.47 -21.51 -2.26
N PRO A 216 44.75 -21.96 -3.30
CA PRO A 216 45.41 -22.55 -4.45
C PRO A 216 45.83 -21.45 -5.45
N GLU A 217 47.14 -21.26 -5.56
CA GLU A 217 47.78 -20.62 -6.71
C GLU A 217 47.66 -21.50 -7.96
N GLY A 218 47.31 -20.89 -9.10
CA GLY A 218 47.77 -21.35 -10.41
C GLY A 218 46.73 -21.34 -11.53
N THR A 219 46.86 -20.40 -12.48
CA THR A 219 47.34 -20.68 -13.86
C THR A 219 47.18 -19.44 -14.74
N PRO A 220 48.17 -19.11 -15.61
CA PRO A 220 48.19 -17.88 -16.40
C PRO A 220 47.63 -18.05 -17.82
N GLY A 221 47.11 -16.95 -18.37
CA GLY A 221 47.15 -16.68 -19.81
C GLY A 221 45.80 -16.70 -20.54
N ALA A 222 45.19 -15.52 -20.66
CA ALA A 222 44.32 -15.19 -21.79
C ALA A 222 44.49 -13.71 -22.15
N THR A 223 44.85 -13.48 -23.41
CA THR A 223 44.96 -12.19 -24.09
C THR A 223 43.62 -11.44 -24.07
N PRO A 224 43.56 -10.14 -23.71
CA PRO A 224 42.37 -9.34 -23.96
C PRO A 224 42.43 -8.79 -25.39
N GLU A 225 41.61 -9.36 -26.26
CA GLU A 225 41.23 -8.79 -27.54
C GLU A 225 39.99 -7.90 -27.34
N ALA A 226 40.02 -6.71 -27.97
CA ALA A 226 38.93 -5.75 -28.17
C ALA A 226 38.22 -5.15 -26.93
N SER A 227 38.65 -3.94 -26.57
CA SER A 227 37.80 -2.96 -25.88
C SER A 227 36.55 -2.68 -26.72
N PRO A 228 35.33 -2.93 -26.23
CA PRO A 228 34.15 -2.25 -26.76
C PRO A 228 34.22 -0.78 -26.37
N GLU A 229 33.94 0.09 -27.33
CA GLU A 229 33.66 1.51 -27.12
C GLU A 229 32.68 1.66 -25.96
N ALA A 230 33.11 2.40 -24.94
CA ALA A 230 32.23 2.83 -23.85
C ALA A 230 31.08 3.64 -24.47
N ALA A 231 29.88 3.09 -24.39
CA ALA A 231 28.66 3.84 -24.62
C ALA A 231 28.70 5.08 -23.71
N THR A 232 28.44 6.23 -24.33
CA THR A 232 28.35 7.52 -23.64
C THR A 232 27.33 7.41 -22.52
N PRO A 233 27.60 7.91 -21.30
CA PRO A 233 26.66 7.79 -20.20
C PRO A 233 25.33 8.45 -20.58
N ALA A 234 24.25 7.73 -20.30
CA ALA A 234 22.88 8.23 -20.35
C ALA A 234 22.81 9.57 -19.62
N THR A 235 22.14 10.53 -20.25
CA THR A 235 21.80 11.83 -19.71
C THR A 235 21.26 11.64 -18.29
N ALA A 236 21.79 12.41 -17.33
CA ALA A 236 21.26 12.39 -15.96
C ALA A 236 19.74 12.64 -16.00
N PRO A 237 18.95 11.89 -15.22
CA PRO A 237 17.50 12.05 -15.19
C PRO A 237 17.16 13.51 -14.93
N THR A 238 16.25 14.04 -15.75
CA THR A 238 15.70 15.38 -15.59
C THR A 238 15.18 15.50 -14.16
N GLU A 239 15.71 16.47 -13.42
CA GLU A 239 15.29 16.77 -12.05
C GLU A 239 13.76 16.94 -12.07
N PRO A 240 12.99 16.13 -11.32
CA PRO A 240 11.54 16.19 -11.36
C PRO A 240 11.08 17.61 -11.03
N ALA A 241 10.00 18.06 -11.68
CA ALA A 241 9.42 19.37 -11.45
C ALA A 241 9.38 19.68 -9.95
N GLY A 242 9.88 20.85 -9.57
CA GLY A 242 10.03 21.23 -8.16
C GLY A 242 8.73 21.00 -7.37
N PRO A 243 8.83 20.73 -6.06
CA PRO A 243 7.69 20.31 -5.25
C PRO A 243 6.55 21.29 -5.41
N THR A 244 5.44 20.80 -5.94
CA THR A 244 4.16 21.51 -5.88
C THR A 244 3.86 21.75 -4.41
N GLU A 245 3.42 22.97 -4.08
CA GLU A 245 3.02 23.32 -2.71
C GLU A 245 2.04 22.22 -2.23
N PRO A 246 2.27 21.61 -1.05
CA PRO A 246 1.46 20.48 -0.61
C PRO A 246 0.00 20.90 -0.62
N ALA A 247 -0.82 20.18 -1.38
CA ALA A 247 -2.26 20.43 -1.44
C ALA A 247 -2.79 20.39 -0.01
N GLU A 248 -3.56 21.42 0.38
CA GLU A 248 -4.25 21.43 1.66
C GLU A 248 -5.25 20.27 1.66
N ILE A 249 -5.09 19.33 2.60
CA ILE A 249 -5.87 18.09 2.66
C ILE A 249 -7.28 18.45 3.13
N GLY A 250 -8.31 18.04 2.39
CA GLY A 250 -9.70 18.15 2.84
C GLY A 250 -10.28 19.58 2.83
N THR A 251 -9.72 20.49 2.04
CA THR A 251 -10.24 21.87 1.88
C THR A 251 -11.09 22.07 0.63
N ALA A 252 -11.50 20.98 -0.04
CA ALA A 252 -12.41 21.07 -1.17
C ALA A 252 -13.72 21.76 -0.75
N ASP A 253 -14.28 22.57 -1.65
CA ASP A 253 -15.56 23.27 -1.41
C ASP A 253 -16.73 22.27 -1.23
N ASP A 254 -16.56 21.03 -1.71
CA ASP A 254 -17.51 19.93 -1.56
C ASP A 254 -17.01 18.90 -0.51
N PRO A 255 -17.79 18.66 0.57
CA PRO A 255 -17.44 17.66 1.58
C PRO A 255 -17.21 16.25 1.02
N GLU A 256 -17.91 15.86 -0.05
CA GLU A 256 -17.73 14.52 -0.65
C GLU A 256 -16.33 14.36 -1.26
N ASP A 257 -15.87 15.37 -2.02
CA ASP A 257 -14.52 15.41 -2.58
C ASP A 257 -13.47 15.47 -1.45
N ALA A 258 -13.69 16.32 -0.44
CA ALA A 258 -12.78 16.45 0.69
C ALA A 258 -12.62 15.15 1.50
N ILE A 259 -13.71 14.43 1.76
CA ILE A 259 -13.68 13.13 2.44
C ILE A 259 -13.00 12.08 1.56
N THR A 260 -13.26 12.09 0.25
CA THR A 260 -12.58 11.20 -0.69
C THR A 260 -11.07 11.41 -0.66
N ASP A 261 -10.60 12.66 -0.60
CA ASP A 261 -9.18 13.00 -0.46
C ASP A 261 -8.59 12.49 0.87
N VAL A 262 -9.33 12.61 1.99
CA VAL A 262 -8.90 12.09 3.30
C VAL A 262 -8.74 10.57 3.25
N LEU A 263 -9.68 9.84 2.64
CA LEU A 263 -9.63 8.37 2.50
C LEU A 263 -8.46 7.93 1.62
N ALA A 264 -8.18 8.67 0.54
CA ALA A 264 -7.03 8.44 -0.31
C ALA A 264 -5.71 8.69 0.43
N GLN A 265 -5.60 9.78 1.19
CA GLN A 265 -4.45 10.08 2.05
C GLN A 265 -4.27 9.03 3.14
N LEU A 266 -5.35 8.56 3.78
CA LEU A 266 -5.30 7.47 4.76
C LEU A 266 -4.71 6.21 4.14
N THR A 267 -5.19 5.81 2.96
CA THR A 267 -4.68 4.66 2.22
C THR A 267 -3.18 4.82 1.91
N ALA A 268 -2.80 5.98 1.36
CA ALA A 268 -1.42 6.29 0.98
C ALA A 268 -0.47 6.32 2.20
N CYS A 269 -0.84 7.03 3.26
CA CYS A 269 -0.04 7.16 4.45
C CYS A 269 0.04 5.83 5.23
N TRP A 270 -1.02 5.02 5.24
CA TRP A 270 -1.00 3.70 5.88
C TRP A 270 0.06 2.79 5.27
N ALA A 271 0.15 2.78 3.94
CA ALA A 271 1.09 1.95 3.22
C ALA A 271 2.58 2.35 3.39
N THR A 272 2.86 3.51 3.99
CA THR A 272 4.23 3.90 4.39
C THR A 272 4.77 3.12 5.59
N GLY A 273 3.88 2.56 6.43
CA GLY A 273 4.27 1.94 7.70
C GLY A 273 4.74 2.93 8.77
N ASP A 274 4.54 4.24 8.56
CA ASP A 274 4.83 5.28 9.55
C ASP A 274 3.53 5.78 10.20
N PRO A 275 3.28 5.46 11.48
CA PRO A 275 2.10 5.94 12.19
C PRO A 275 2.06 7.46 12.33
N THR A 276 3.21 8.15 12.31
CA THR A 276 3.26 9.61 12.46
C THR A 276 2.66 10.35 11.26
N LEU A 277 2.58 9.69 10.10
CA LEU A 277 1.94 10.20 8.89
C LEU A 277 0.44 9.91 8.83
N VAL A 278 -0.03 8.93 9.61
CA VAL A 278 -1.42 8.46 9.59
C VAL A 278 -2.25 9.08 10.71
N LEU A 279 -1.69 9.15 11.92
CA LEU A 279 -2.39 9.69 13.09
C LEU A 279 -2.98 11.10 12.89
N PRO A 280 -2.32 12.05 12.16
CA PRO A 280 -2.91 13.37 11.92
C PRO A 280 -4.17 13.37 11.05
N LEU A 281 -4.44 12.28 10.31
CA LEU A 281 -5.66 12.15 9.49
C LEU A 281 -6.89 11.73 10.31
N PHE A 282 -6.69 11.40 11.59
CA PHE A 282 -7.77 11.15 12.54
C PHE A 282 -8.12 12.44 13.31
N SER A 283 -9.38 12.55 13.70
CA SER A 283 -9.87 13.63 14.56
C SER A 283 -9.25 13.56 15.96
N ASP A 284 -9.23 14.69 16.66
CA ASP A 284 -8.79 14.73 18.05
C ASP A 284 -9.70 13.87 18.95
N GLY A 285 -11.01 13.84 18.67
CA GLY A 285 -11.97 12.98 19.39
C GLY A 285 -11.64 11.50 19.28
N PHE A 286 -11.27 11.04 18.09
CA PHE A 286 -10.80 9.68 17.88
C PHE A 286 -9.49 9.40 18.65
N ILE A 287 -8.50 10.29 18.58
CA ILE A 287 -7.22 10.11 19.26
C ILE A 287 -7.41 10.07 20.79
N ASP A 288 -8.26 10.94 21.34
CA ASP A 288 -8.62 10.94 22.75
C ASP A 288 -9.29 9.63 23.17
N GLU A 289 -10.22 9.10 22.37
CA GLU A 289 -10.85 7.82 22.66
C GLU A 289 -9.86 6.64 22.56
N ALA A 290 -9.06 6.60 21.48
CA ALA A 290 -8.07 5.55 21.23
C ALA A 290 -6.99 5.50 22.33
N THR A 291 -6.60 6.65 22.88
CA THR A 291 -5.68 6.74 24.02
C THR A 291 -6.36 6.48 25.38
N GLY A 292 -7.66 6.16 25.40
CA GLY A 292 -8.42 5.96 26.63
C GLY A 292 -8.50 7.22 27.49
N ASN A 293 -8.62 8.39 26.86
CA ASN A 293 -8.55 9.72 27.45
C ASN A 293 -7.21 9.96 28.18
N GLY A 294 -6.10 9.63 27.51
CA GLY A 294 -4.74 9.76 28.04
C GLY A 294 -4.30 8.65 29.00
N ALA A 295 -5.01 7.51 29.04
CA ALA A 295 -4.58 6.32 29.76
C ALA A 295 -3.38 5.63 29.08
N VAL A 296 -3.28 5.78 27.76
CA VAL A 296 -2.22 5.29 26.88
C VAL A 296 -1.52 6.51 26.26
N SER A 297 -0.19 6.47 26.13
CA SER A 297 0.52 7.58 25.47
C SER A 297 0.34 7.53 23.96
N LEU A 298 0.52 8.67 23.30
CA LEU A 298 0.50 8.73 21.84
C LEU A 298 1.60 7.85 21.21
N ASP A 299 2.76 7.72 21.87
CA ASP A 299 3.83 6.79 21.45
C ASP A 299 3.38 5.33 21.49
N GLU A 300 2.66 4.92 22.55
CA GLU A 300 2.13 3.56 22.67
C GLU A 300 1.05 3.30 21.60
N LEU A 301 0.18 4.28 21.33
CA LEU A 301 -0.77 4.21 20.21
C LEU A 301 -0.05 4.10 18.85
N ALA A 302 1.01 4.87 18.63
CA ALA A 302 1.80 4.81 17.41
C ALA A 302 2.48 3.43 17.23
N ASP A 303 2.98 2.83 18.32
CA ASP A 303 3.54 1.47 18.30
C ASP A 303 2.48 0.43 17.93
N GLU A 304 1.24 0.56 18.43
CA GLU A 304 0.12 -0.28 18.02
C GLU A 304 -0.17 -0.10 16.53
N PHE A 305 -0.32 1.13 16.04
CA PHE A 305 -0.56 1.41 14.62
C PHE A 305 0.54 0.84 13.72
N ARG A 306 1.81 0.92 14.12
CA ARG A 306 2.92 0.34 13.36
C ARG A 306 2.77 -1.18 13.21
N GLN A 307 2.28 -1.87 14.24
CA GLN A 307 1.98 -3.29 14.14
C GLN A 307 0.80 -3.54 13.18
N LEU A 308 -0.25 -2.72 13.23
CA LEU A 308 -1.42 -2.85 12.35
C LEU A 308 -1.07 -2.59 10.88
N GLN A 309 -0.20 -1.61 10.61
CA GLN A 309 0.26 -1.22 9.27
C GLN A 309 1.09 -2.30 8.55
N THR A 310 1.41 -3.41 9.23
CA THR A 310 1.96 -4.60 8.55
C THR A 310 0.95 -5.30 7.64
N THR A 311 -0.34 -4.96 7.78
CA THR A 311 -1.41 -5.47 6.91
C THR A 311 -1.88 -4.35 5.96
N PRO A 312 -1.94 -4.59 4.64
CA PRO A 312 -2.50 -3.64 3.70
C PRO A 312 -3.96 -3.33 4.03
N ILE A 313 -4.29 -2.04 4.03
CA ILE A 313 -5.66 -1.52 4.19
C ILE A 313 -5.91 -0.48 3.10
N THR A 314 -7.10 -0.52 2.50
CA THR A 314 -7.62 0.57 1.67
C THR A 314 -8.94 1.08 2.25
N TRP A 315 -9.19 2.37 2.07
CA TRP A 315 -10.43 3.03 2.43
C TRP A 315 -11.04 3.66 1.18
N GLU A 316 -12.28 3.28 0.86
CA GLU A 316 -13.00 3.78 -0.31
C GLU A 316 -14.41 4.23 0.09
N LEU A 317 -14.87 5.35 -0.45
CA LEU A 317 -16.23 5.83 -0.24
C LEU A 317 -17.21 4.88 -0.95
N ALA A 318 -18.14 4.28 -0.21
CA ALA A 318 -19.09 3.29 -0.71
C ALA A 318 -20.55 3.76 -0.67
N GLY A 319 -20.82 4.94 -0.12
CA GLY A 319 -22.15 5.53 0.01
C GLY A 319 -22.15 7.05 -0.08
N GLU A 320 -23.33 7.64 0.01
CA GLU A 320 -23.52 9.09 0.05
C GLU A 320 -22.96 9.67 1.36
N VAL A 321 -22.42 10.88 1.28
CA VAL A 321 -21.93 11.64 2.45
C VAL A 321 -23.08 12.47 3.02
N GLU A 322 -23.45 12.21 4.27
CA GLU A 322 -24.44 13.00 5.01
C GLU A 322 -23.72 14.03 5.89
N VAL A 323 -23.91 15.32 5.63
CA VAL A 323 -23.23 16.41 6.35
C VAL A 323 -24.21 17.11 7.31
N ASP A 324 -23.77 17.33 8.56
CA ASP A 324 -24.48 18.10 9.59
C ASP A 324 -23.50 19.08 10.27
N ASP A 325 -23.62 20.36 9.94
CA ASP A 325 -22.72 21.44 10.40
C ASP A 325 -21.22 21.13 10.20
N ASP A 326 -20.49 20.81 11.27
CA ASP A 326 -19.06 20.48 11.33
C ASP A 326 -18.78 18.97 11.41
N GLU A 327 -19.81 18.14 11.23
CA GLU A 327 -19.73 16.70 11.20
C GLU A 327 -20.23 16.15 9.85
N ALA A 328 -19.71 15.00 9.45
CA ALA A 328 -20.24 14.24 8.33
C ALA A 328 -20.22 12.75 8.65
N SER A 329 -21.08 11.98 8.00
CA SER A 329 -21.08 10.52 8.08
C SER A 329 -21.13 9.90 6.70
N ALA A 330 -20.41 8.80 6.51
CA ALA A 330 -20.39 8.09 5.24
C ALA A 330 -20.15 6.59 5.44
N ILE A 331 -20.67 5.78 4.51
CA ILE A 331 -20.37 4.35 4.45
C ILE A 331 -19.04 4.19 3.70
N ILE A 332 -18.05 3.63 4.37
CA ILE A 332 -16.72 3.37 3.83
C ILE A 332 -16.54 1.87 3.66
N ALA A 333 -16.07 1.47 2.48
CA ALA A 333 -15.52 0.15 2.24
C ALA A 333 -14.06 0.13 2.73
N VAL A 334 -13.81 -0.64 3.78
CA VAL A 334 -12.47 -0.91 4.30
C VAL A 334 -12.07 -2.30 3.84
N THR A 335 -11.05 -2.39 2.99
CA THR A 335 -10.51 -3.69 2.56
C THR A 335 -9.28 -4.02 3.38
N LEU A 336 -9.35 -5.12 4.15
CA LEU A 336 -8.27 -5.61 4.99
C LEU A 336 -7.99 -7.07 4.62
N ALA A 337 -6.77 -7.37 4.16
CA ALA A 337 -6.35 -8.75 3.86
C ALA A 337 -7.37 -9.53 2.99
N ASP A 338 -7.88 -8.91 1.93
CA ASP A 338 -8.89 -9.47 1.00
C ASP A 338 -10.33 -9.55 1.53
N GLU A 339 -10.58 -9.06 2.75
CA GLU A 339 -11.92 -8.94 3.30
C GLU A 339 -12.41 -7.50 3.20
N GLU A 340 -13.50 -7.29 2.47
CA GLU A 340 -14.21 -6.01 2.40
C GLU A 340 -15.18 -5.90 3.58
N LEU A 341 -15.08 -4.79 4.31
CA LEU A 341 -15.96 -4.43 5.41
C LEU A 341 -16.62 -3.09 5.09
N LEU A 342 -17.95 -3.07 5.04
CA LEU A 342 -18.71 -1.83 4.95
C LEU A 342 -18.98 -1.32 6.37
N GLN A 343 -18.52 -0.11 6.67
CA GLN A 343 -18.65 0.50 8.00
C GLN A 343 -19.00 1.97 7.86
N THR A 344 -19.92 2.46 8.68
CA THR A 344 -20.19 3.89 8.80
C THR A 344 -19.10 4.53 9.64
N PHE A 345 -18.47 5.56 9.10
CA PHE A 345 -17.52 6.42 9.81
C PHE A 345 -18.10 7.82 9.94
N LEU A 346 -17.79 8.46 11.06
CA LEU A 346 -17.96 9.89 11.23
C LEU A 346 -16.69 10.60 10.73
N PHE A 347 -16.87 11.84 10.31
CA PHE A 347 -15.81 12.77 9.94
C PHE A 347 -16.07 14.08 10.67
N GLU A 348 -15.01 14.73 11.11
CA GLU A 348 -15.08 15.98 11.86
C GLU A 348 -14.30 17.06 11.09
N LEU A 349 -14.89 18.24 10.91
CA LEU A 349 -14.28 19.38 10.26
C LEU A 349 -13.44 20.16 11.28
N GLY A 350 -12.12 20.02 11.19
CA GLY A 350 -11.16 20.80 12.00
C GLY A 350 -10.66 22.06 11.30
N ASP A 351 -9.74 22.77 11.97
CA ASP A 351 -9.11 24.00 11.43
C ASP A 351 -8.36 23.76 10.10
N ASP A 352 -7.84 22.54 9.91
CA ASP A 352 -7.05 22.14 8.73
C ASP A 352 -7.85 21.29 7.73
N GLY A 353 -9.18 21.18 7.87
CA GLY A 353 -10.04 20.37 7.00
C GLY A 353 -10.66 19.15 7.68
N TRP A 354 -11.30 18.29 6.89
CA TRP A 354 -11.96 17.07 7.35
C TRP A 354 -10.97 16.02 7.85
N ARG A 355 -11.35 15.31 8.91
CA ARG A 355 -10.57 14.20 9.48
C ARG A 355 -11.46 13.02 9.84
N LEU A 356 -10.89 11.81 9.84
CA LEU A 356 -11.63 10.60 10.19
C LEU A 356 -11.94 10.56 11.70
N GLY A 357 -13.23 10.57 12.02
CA GLY A 357 -13.79 10.52 13.36
C GLY A 357 -13.94 9.10 13.91
N ASN A 358 -14.82 8.98 14.90
CA ASN A 358 -15.24 7.70 15.46
C ASN A 358 -16.18 6.92 14.53
N PHE A 359 -16.49 5.68 14.90
CA PHE A 359 -17.48 4.88 14.20
C PHE A 359 -18.89 5.46 14.38
N GLY A 360 -19.65 5.54 13.29
CA GLY A 360 -21.08 5.86 13.34
C GLY A 360 -21.90 4.72 13.96
N GLU A 361 -23.06 5.05 14.53
CA GLU A 361 -24.01 4.09 15.11
C GLU A 361 -24.71 3.18 14.08
#